data_AF-A0A254R3J2-F1
#
_entry.id   AF-A0A254R3J2-F1
#
_cell.length_a   1.000
_cell.length_b   1.000
_cell.length_c   1.000
_cell.angle_alpha   90.00
_cell.angle_beta   90.00
_cell.angle_gamma   90.00
#
_symmetry.space_group_name_H-M   'P 1'
#
loop_
_entity.id
_entity.type
_entity.pdbx_description
1 polymer ?
#
loop_
_entity_poly.entity_id
_entity_poly.type
_entity_poly.pdbx_seq_one_letter_code
_entity_poly.pdbx_strand_id
1 'polypeptide(L)'
;MGFFLRWLAAFLLLAATFNPGRYNYIGWTRETWPEQMPLILFLGLLLLTGYIIFLRATLRSIGIFGMALILALAGSLGWVLVDNGLLSLENPTLNTWLALLALSLVLGIGLSWSLVRRRLSGQADVDDIDDE
;
A
#
# COMPACT_ATOMS: atom_id res chain seq x y z
N MET A 1 4.27 -13.89 -10.04
CA MET A 1 4.60 -12.84 -9.04
C MET A 1 4.04 -13.23 -7.67
N GLY A 2 4.87 -13.43 -6.65
CA GLY A 2 4.41 -13.79 -5.29
C GLY A 2 3.71 -12.63 -4.57
N PHE A 3 2.88 -12.93 -3.55
CA PHE A 3 2.24 -11.92 -2.69
C PHE A 3 3.25 -10.91 -2.13
N PHE A 4 4.38 -11.41 -1.62
CA PHE A 4 5.45 -10.60 -1.03
C PHE A 4 5.94 -9.49 -1.95
N LEU A 5 6.12 -9.77 -3.24
CA LEU A 5 6.66 -8.78 -4.17
C LEU A 5 5.64 -7.69 -4.53
N ARG A 6 4.34 -8.04 -4.56
CA ARG A 6 3.25 -7.06 -4.72
C ARG A 6 3.15 -6.14 -3.50
N TRP A 7 3.25 -6.72 -2.31
CA TRP A 7 3.26 -5.98 -1.05
C TRP A 7 4.49 -5.07 -0.95
N LEU A 8 5.69 -5.59 -1.26
CA LEU A 8 6.92 -4.83 -1.25
C LEU A 8 6.86 -3.64 -2.21
N ALA A 9 6.30 -3.84 -3.41
CA ALA A 9 6.08 -2.74 -4.35
C ALA A 9 5.12 -1.67 -3.80
N ALA A 10 4.04 -2.06 -3.12
CA ALA A 10 3.14 -1.11 -2.44
C ALA A 10 3.87 -0.34 -1.33
N PHE A 11 4.69 -1.04 -0.54
CA PHE A 11 5.47 -0.46 0.53
C PHE A 11 6.49 0.54 -0.01
N LEU A 12 7.24 0.19 -1.05
CA LEU A 12 8.21 1.10 -1.67
C LEU A 12 7.54 2.32 -2.29
N LEU A 13 6.37 2.18 -2.92
CA LEU A 13 5.59 3.29 -3.46
C LEU A 13 5.22 4.30 -2.35
N LEU A 14 4.68 3.80 -1.24
CA LEU A 14 4.31 4.60 -0.08
C LEU A 14 5.54 5.22 0.60
N ALA A 15 6.58 4.42 0.83
CA ALA A 15 7.82 4.88 1.47
C ALA A 15 8.54 5.93 0.61
N ALA A 16 8.62 5.77 -0.71
CA ALA A 16 9.20 6.78 -1.60
C ALA A 16 8.47 8.12 -1.50
N THR A 17 7.17 8.11 -1.19
CA THR A 17 6.35 9.32 -1.10
C THR A 17 6.40 9.97 0.28
N PHE A 18 6.25 9.17 1.34
CA PHE A 18 5.88 9.65 2.68
C PHE A 18 6.84 9.23 3.80
N ASN A 19 7.98 8.58 3.51
CA ASN A 19 8.87 8.17 4.60
C ASN A 19 9.33 9.39 5.43
N PRO A 20 9.46 9.24 6.76
CA PRO A 20 9.82 10.34 7.65
C PRO A 20 11.32 10.71 7.59
N GLY A 21 12.09 10.01 6.77
CA GLY A 21 13.51 10.32 6.56
C GLY A 21 13.72 11.55 5.69
N ARG A 22 14.98 11.99 5.60
CA ARG A 22 15.38 13.14 4.78
C ARG A 22 15.06 12.94 3.30
N TYR A 23 15.13 11.70 2.81
CA TYR A 23 14.93 11.36 1.41
C TYR A 23 13.53 10.82 1.15
N ASN A 24 12.55 11.71 0.98
CA ASN A 24 11.20 11.37 0.55
C ASN A 24 10.74 12.36 -0.52
N TYR A 25 9.85 11.94 -1.42
CA TYR A 25 9.42 12.76 -2.54
C TYR A 25 8.82 14.10 -2.08
N ILE A 26 8.01 14.12 -1.01
CA ILE A 26 7.37 15.34 -0.54
C ILE A 26 8.39 16.34 0.03
N GLY A 27 9.32 15.88 0.85
CA GLY A 27 10.39 16.70 1.43
C GLY A 27 11.29 17.29 0.34
N TRP A 28 11.78 16.42 -0.55
CA TRP A 28 12.60 16.84 -1.70
C TRP A 28 11.87 17.85 -2.59
N THR A 29 10.59 17.60 -2.88
CA THR A 29 9.75 18.51 -3.68
C THR A 29 9.65 19.89 -3.05
N ARG A 30 9.50 19.99 -1.72
CA ARG A 30 9.41 21.28 -1.01
C ARG A 30 10.71 22.05 -1.01
N GLU A 31 11.84 21.34 -0.96
CA GLU A 31 13.18 21.95 -0.90
C GLU A 31 13.71 22.38 -2.26
N THR A 32 13.25 21.78 -3.35
CA THR A 32 13.87 21.94 -4.69
C THR A 32 12.86 22.34 -5.78
N TRP A 33 11.66 22.81 -5.39
CA TRP A 33 10.56 23.11 -6.32
C TRP A 33 10.96 24.07 -7.45
N PRO A 34 11.47 25.28 -7.19
CA PRO A 34 11.79 26.20 -8.28
C PRO A 34 12.99 25.73 -9.14
N GLU A 35 13.93 24.95 -8.60
CA GLU A 35 15.15 24.52 -9.29
C GLU A 35 14.94 23.28 -10.18
N GLN A 36 14.08 22.35 -9.78
CA GLN A 36 13.92 21.04 -10.44
C GLN A 36 12.48 20.71 -10.82
N MET A 37 11.65 21.74 -11.05
CA MET A 37 10.22 21.58 -11.38
C MET A 37 9.92 20.53 -12.45
N PRO A 38 10.63 20.47 -13.61
CA PRO A 38 10.32 19.46 -14.63
C PRO A 38 10.53 18.02 -14.13
N LEU A 39 11.59 17.78 -13.36
CA LEU A 39 11.91 16.48 -12.80
C LEU A 39 10.91 16.08 -11.71
N ILE A 40 10.54 17.02 -10.84
CA ILE A 40 9.52 16.85 -9.81
C ILE A 40 8.19 16.42 -10.45
N LEU A 41 7.75 17.11 -11.51
CA LEU A 41 6.51 16.78 -12.22
C LEU A 41 6.58 15.39 -12.85
N PHE A 42 7.68 15.05 -13.53
CA PHE A 42 7.87 13.73 -14.14
C PHE A 42 7.80 12.59 -13.10
N LEU A 43 8.57 12.69 -12.02
CA LEU A 43 8.57 11.69 -10.96
C LEU A 43 7.23 11.65 -10.21
N GLY A 44 6.57 12.79 -10.06
CA GLY A 44 5.21 12.89 -9.50
C GLY A 44 4.18 12.14 -10.33
N LEU A 45 4.22 12.27 -11.65
CA LEU A 45 3.36 11.52 -12.56
C LEU A 45 3.65 10.02 -12.54
N LEU A 46 4.93 9.63 -12.40
CA LEU A 46 5.31 8.23 -12.26
C LEU A 46 4.76 7.63 -10.95
N LEU A 47 4.93 8.33 -9.82
CA LEU A 47 4.35 7.93 -8.53
C LEU A 47 2.82 7.86 -8.62
N LEU A 48 2.19 8.88 -9.19
CA LEU A 48 0.73 8.92 -9.37
C LEU A 48 0.23 7.73 -10.19
N THR A 49 0.93 7.37 -11.26
CA THR A 49 0.63 6.18 -12.07
C THR A 49 0.68 4.92 -11.21
N GLY A 50 1.72 4.77 -10.37
CA GLY A 50 1.81 3.70 -9.38
C GLY A 50 0.60 3.66 -8.44
N TYR A 51 0.24 4.79 -7.84
CA TYR A 51 -0.93 4.88 -6.94
C TYR A 51 -2.23 4.50 -7.66
N ILE A 52 -2.44 4.98 -8.88
CA ILE A 52 -3.63 4.67 -9.67
C ILE A 52 -3.71 3.16 -9.93
N ILE A 53 -2.60 2.51 -10.31
CA ILE A 53 -2.58 1.07 -10.55
C ILE A 53 -2.99 0.30 -9.29
N PHE A 54 -2.35 0.58 -8.15
CA PHE A 54 -2.63 -0.12 -6.89
C PHE A 54 -4.05 0.12 -6.38
N LEU A 55 -4.49 1.38 -6.35
CA LEU A 55 -5.82 1.74 -5.88
C LEU A 55 -6.92 1.17 -6.79
N ARG A 56 -6.78 1.34 -8.10
CA ARG A 56 -7.78 0.85 -9.05
C ARG A 56 -7.87 -0.67 -9.03
N ALA A 57 -6.73 -1.36 -8.96
CA ALA A 57 -6.74 -2.83 -8.88
C ALA A 57 -7.39 -3.32 -7.58
N THR A 58 -7.11 -2.67 -6.45
CA THR A 58 -7.73 -2.97 -5.15
C THR A 58 -9.23 -2.72 -5.15
N LEU A 59 -9.67 -1.55 -5.66
CA LEU A 59 -11.09 -1.21 -5.73
C LEU A 59 -11.84 -2.10 -6.71
N ARG A 60 -11.24 -2.46 -7.84
CA ARG A 60 -11.85 -3.38 -8.82
C ARG A 60 -11.99 -4.79 -8.26
N SER A 61 -11.04 -5.25 -7.46
CA SER A 61 -11.07 -6.60 -6.92
C SER A 61 -11.99 -6.71 -5.70
N ILE A 62 -11.80 -5.85 -4.70
CA ILE A 62 -12.50 -5.93 -3.40
C ILE A 62 -13.80 -5.13 -3.40
N GLY A 63 -13.88 -4.04 -4.16
CA GLY A 63 -14.95 -3.06 -4.07
C GLY A 63 -14.71 -2.01 -2.99
N ILE A 64 -15.41 -0.88 -3.09
CA ILE A 64 -15.25 0.25 -2.15
C ILE A 64 -15.62 -0.12 -0.72
N PHE A 65 -16.68 -0.93 -0.52
CA PHE A 65 -17.11 -1.37 0.81
C PHE A 65 -16.09 -2.30 1.47
N GLY A 66 -15.52 -3.25 0.72
CA GLY A 66 -14.51 -4.13 1.27
C GLY A 66 -13.20 -3.37 1.55
N MET A 67 -12.83 -2.38 0.72
CA MET A 67 -11.71 -1.49 1.02
C MET A 67 -11.94 -0.70 2.32
N ALA A 68 -13.14 -0.12 2.48
CA ALA A 68 -13.51 0.59 3.70
C ALA A 68 -13.47 -0.33 4.94
N LEU A 69 -13.96 -1.57 4.80
CA LEU A 69 -13.91 -2.56 5.88
C LEU A 69 -12.47 -2.92 6.26
N ILE A 70 -11.58 -3.15 5.27
CA ILE A 70 -10.17 -3.45 5.54
C ILE A 70 -9.48 -2.27 6.23
N LEU A 71 -9.74 -1.04 5.78
CA LEU A 71 -9.21 0.17 6.44
C LEU A 71 -9.75 0.32 7.86
N ALA A 72 -11.03 0.04 8.08
CA ALA A 72 -11.64 0.06 9.42
C ALA A 72 -11.02 -1.01 10.33
N LEU A 73 -10.77 -2.22 9.83
CA LEU A 73 -10.08 -3.29 10.56
C LEU A 73 -8.63 -2.92 10.89
N ALA A 74 -7.89 -2.33 9.93
CA ALA A 74 -6.53 -1.88 10.17
C ALA A 74 -6.49 -0.74 11.21
N GLY A 75 -7.41 0.21 11.12
CA GLY A 75 -7.55 1.32 12.06
C GLY A 75 -7.94 0.85 13.47
N SER A 76 -8.91 -0.07 13.58
CA SER A 76 -9.32 -0.62 14.87
C SER A 76 -8.23 -1.49 15.50
N LEU A 77 -7.49 -2.26 14.70
CA LEU A 77 -6.30 -2.98 15.19
C LEU A 77 -5.26 -2.01 15.75
N GLY A 78 -4.97 -0.94 15.01
CA GLY A 78 -4.08 0.13 15.50
C GLY A 78 -4.57 0.73 16.82
N TRP A 79 -5.88 1.00 16.92
CA TRP A 79 -6.51 1.48 18.15
C TRP A 79 -6.32 0.51 19.32
N VAL A 80 -6.61 -0.77 19.13
CA VAL A 80 -6.45 -1.81 20.16
C VAL A 80 -5.00 -1.88 20.63
N LEU A 81 -4.03 -1.79 19.73
CA LEU A 81 -2.61 -1.84 20.08
C LEU A 81 -2.18 -0.60 20.90
N VAL A 82 -2.72 0.58 20.59
CA VAL A 82 -2.47 1.80 21.38
C VAL A 82 -3.11 1.69 22.77
N ASP A 83 -4.37 1.24 22.85
CA ASP A 83 -5.12 1.12 24.11
C ASP A 83 -4.48 0.13 25.08
N ASN A 84 -3.90 -0.96 24.56
CA ASN A 84 -3.17 -1.96 25.36
C ASN A 84 -1.72 -1.55 25.67
N GLY A 85 -1.29 -0.33 25.30
CA GLY A 85 0.07 0.16 25.53
C GLY A 85 1.15 -0.52 24.70
N LEU A 86 0.78 -1.27 23.66
CA LEU A 86 1.72 -1.94 22.75
C LEU A 86 2.30 -0.98 21.70
N LEU A 87 1.57 0.10 21.38
CA LEU A 87 2.02 1.17 20.51
C LEU A 87 1.92 2.52 21.22
N SER A 88 2.99 3.32 21.16
CA SER A 88 2.99 4.70 21.63
C SER A 88 2.78 5.65 20.45
N LEU A 89 1.91 6.64 20.61
CA LEU A 89 1.71 7.70 19.61
C LEU A 89 2.69 8.88 19.77
N GLU A 90 3.62 8.82 20.71
CA GLU A 90 4.56 9.92 21.01
C GLU A 90 5.66 10.08 19.96
N ASN A 91 6.04 9.00 19.27
CA ASN A 91 7.09 9.04 18.25
C ASN A 91 6.50 9.12 16.83
N PRO A 92 6.40 10.32 16.22
CA PRO A 92 5.77 10.50 14.91
C PRO A 92 6.51 9.76 13.78
N THR A 93 7.82 9.59 13.90
CA THR A 93 8.64 8.86 12.92
C THR A 93 8.27 7.38 12.90
N LEU A 94 8.22 6.75 14.08
CA LEU A 94 7.83 5.34 14.21
C LEU A 94 6.38 5.15 13.74
N ASN A 95 5.47 6.04 14.14
CA ASN A 95 4.07 5.98 13.76
C ASN A 95 3.87 6.07 12.25
N THR A 96 4.65 6.91 11.57
CA THR A 96 4.61 7.02 10.10
C THR A 96 5.04 5.71 9.46
N TRP A 97 6.14 5.09 9.91
CA TRP A 97 6.57 3.79 9.39
C TRP A 97 5.53 2.69 9.60
N LEU A 98 4.89 2.65 10.78
CA LEU A 98 3.80 1.71 11.06
C LEU A 98 2.60 1.95 10.14
N ALA A 99 2.22 3.21 9.93
CA ALA A 99 1.13 3.57 9.02
C ALA A 99 1.45 3.15 7.57
N LEU A 100 2.68 3.36 7.09
CA LEU A 100 3.11 2.92 5.76
C LEU A 100 3.10 1.39 5.64
N LEU A 101 3.54 0.68 6.68
CA LEU A 101 3.50 -0.78 6.71
C LEU A 101 2.06 -1.29 6.68
N ALA A 102 1.16 -0.72 7.49
CA ALA A 102 -0.26 -1.07 7.50
C ALA A 102 -0.93 -0.79 6.15
N LEU A 103 -0.75 0.42 5.59
CA LEU A 103 -1.35 0.80 4.30
C LEU A 103 -0.80 -0.04 3.15
N SER A 104 0.50 -0.37 3.16
CA SER A 104 1.08 -1.25 2.14
C SER A 104 0.48 -2.65 2.18
N LEU A 105 0.18 -3.20 3.36
CA LEU A 105 -0.53 -4.47 3.52
C LEU A 105 -1.92 -4.40 2.92
N VAL A 106 -2.68 -3.33 3.19
CA VAL A 106 -4.01 -3.12 2.60
C VAL A 106 -3.95 -3.14 1.07
N LEU A 107 -3.01 -2.40 0.46
CA LEU A 107 -2.83 -2.38 -0.99
C LEU A 107 -2.33 -3.72 -1.55
N GLY A 108 -1.42 -4.40 -0.85
CA GLY A 108 -0.90 -5.72 -1.24
C GLY A 108 -1.97 -6.82 -1.22
N ILE A 109 -2.86 -6.79 -0.23
CA ILE A 109 -4.05 -7.65 -0.14
C ILE A 109 -4.99 -7.35 -1.30
N GLY A 110 -5.24 -6.06 -1.59
CA GLY A 110 -6.04 -5.62 -2.73
C GLY A 110 -5.66 -6.27 -4.06
N LEU A 111 -4.37 -6.28 -4.37
CA LEU A 111 -3.85 -6.92 -5.58
C LEU A 111 -3.95 -8.45 -5.59
N SER A 112 -3.97 -9.07 -4.41
CA SER A 112 -3.94 -10.53 -4.26
C SER A 112 -5.32 -11.13 -3.98
N TRP A 113 -6.35 -10.29 -3.87
CA TRP A 113 -7.70 -10.70 -3.52
C TRP A 113 -8.34 -11.67 -4.52
N SER A 114 -8.02 -11.56 -5.81
CA SER A 114 -8.48 -12.53 -6.81
C SER A 114 -7.98 -13.95 -6.53
N LEU A 115 -6.72 -14.09 -6.12
CA LEU A 115 -6.15 -15.38 -5.72
C LEU A 115 -6.78 -15.89 -4.42
N VAL A 116 -6.93 -15.02 -3.42
CA VAL A 116 -7.53 -15.39 -2.13
C VAL A 116 -8.98 -15.87 -2.33
N ARG A 117 -9.77 -15.14 -3.12
CA ARG A 117 -11.15 -15.53 -3.44
C ARG A 117 -11.23 -16.87 -4.14
N ARG A 118 -10.44 -17.09 -5.20
CA ARG A 118 -10.41 -18.37 -5.95
C ARG A 118 -10.15 -19.56 -5.02
N ARG A 119 -9.17 -19.42 -4.11
CA ARG A 119 -8.85 -20.45 -3.12
C ARG A 119 -9.97 -20.68 -2.11
N LEU A 120 -10.56 -19.61 -1.57
CA LEU A 120 -11.65 -19.71 -0.61
C LEU A 120 -12.94 -20.28 -1.22
N SER A 121 -13.23 -19.99 -2.48
CA SER A 121 -14.40 -20.55 -3.18
C SER A 121 -14.21 -22.01 -3.59
N GLY A 122 -13.06 -22.63 -3.30
CA GLY A 122 -12.79 -24.00 -3.72
C GLY A 122 -12.79 -24.18 -5.24
N GLN A 123 -12.52 -23.10 -5.99
CA GLN A 123 -12.29 -23.19 -7.43
C GLN A 123 -10.92 -23.83 -7.60
N ALA A 124 -10.87 -25.16 -7.54
CA ALA A 124 -9.76 -25.95 -8.06
C ALA A 124 -9.72 -25.70 -9.57
N ASP A 125 -8.53 -25.34 -10.07
CA ASP A 125 -8.31 -25.15 -11.49
C ASP A 125 -8.72 -26.42 -12.24
N VAL A 126 -9.71 -26.27 -13.13
CA VAL A 126 -9.84 -27.15 -14.30
C VAL A 126 -8.86 -26.68 -15.39
N ASP A 127 -8.13 -25.58 -15.15
CA ASP A 127 -7.25 -24.91 -16.11
C ASP A 127 -5.74 -25.22 -15.92
N ASP A 128 -5.37 -26.16 -15.04
CA ASP A 128 -3.98 -26.67 -14.87
C ASP A 128 -3.76 -27.96 -15.72
N ILE A 129 -4.41 -28.10 -16.89
CA ILE A 129 -4.24 -29.27 -17.78
C ILE A 129 -3.31 -28.98 -18.98
N ASP A 130 -3.04 -27.72 -19.34
CA ASP A 130 -2.36 -27.40 -20.60
C ASP A 130 -1.03 -26.63 -20.44
N ASP A 131 -0.13 -27.08 -19.56
CA ASP A 131 1.29 -26.67 -19.59
C ASP A 131 2.21 -27.82 -19.16
N GLU A 132 2.35 -28.84 -20.02
CA GLU A 132 3.51 -29.76 -20.09
C GLU A 132 4.31 -29.49 -21.37
#